data_AF-A0A103XS85-F1
#
_entry.id   AF-A0A103XS85-F1
#
_cell.length_a   1.000
_cell.length_b   1.000
_cell.length_c   1.000
_cell.angle_alpha   90.00
_cell.angle_beta   90.00
_cell.angle_gamma   90.00
#
_symmetry.space_group_name_H-M   'P 1'
#
loop_
_entity.id
_entity.type
_entity.pdbx_description
1 polymer ?
#
loop_
_entity_poly.entity_id
_entity_poly.type
_entity_poly.pdbx_seq_one_letter_code
_entity_poly.pdbx_strand_id
1 'polypeptide(L)' 'MERGMISVDRWADSSQVYFLTHLHADHTAGLSSSWKRGPLFCSRITAKLFPPKFPGFDLSLLRILEIGQ' A
#
# COMPACT_ATOMS: atom_id res chain seq x y z
N MET A 1 -19.11 5.81 -11.11
CA MET A 1 -18.78 5.09 -9.87
C MET A 1 -17.97 6.06 -9.02
N GLU A 2 -18.49 6.47 -7.87
CA GLU A 2 -17.76 7.40 -6.99
C GLU A 2 -16.43 6.76 -6.60
N ARG A 3 -15.32 7.48 -6.81
CA ARG A 3 -14.04 7.07 -6.25
C ARG A 3 -14.17 7.22 -4.74
N GLY A 4 -14.21 6.12 -3.99
CA GLY A 4 -14.06 6.16 -2.54
C GLY A 4 -12.74 6.84 -2.19
N MET A 5 -12.66 7.62 -1.13
CA MET A 5 -11.41 8.36 -0.86
C MET A 5 -10.26 7.43 -0.43
N ILE A 6 -10.57 6.36 0.30
CA ILE A 6 -9.58 5.54 1.02
C ILE A 6 -9.88 4.04 0.83
N SER A 7 -8.83 3.25 0.60
CA SER A 7 -8.85 1.79 0.68
C SER A 7 -7.84 1.28 1.72
N VAL A 8 -8.19 0.19 2.42
CA VAL A 8 -7.31 -0.48 3.39
C VAL A 8 -7.24 -1.96 3.00
N ASP A 9 -6.04 -2.47 2.74
CA ASP A 9 -5.76 -3.86 2.31
C ASP A 9 -6.60 -4.34 1.11
N ARG A 10 -7.08 -3.37 0.32
CA ARG A 10 -7.91 -3.61 -0.86
C ARG A 10 -7.30 -2.90 -2.05
N TRP A 11 -7.08 -3.68 -3.10
CA TRP A 11 -6.30 -3.28 -4.25
C TRP A 11 -7.21 -3.17 -5.47
N ALA A 12 -8.23 -2.31 -5.39
CA ALA A 12 -9.17 -2.03 -6.49
C ALA A 12 -9.02 -0.59 -7.01
N ASP A 13 -9.51 -0.33 -8.22
CA ASP A 13 -9.32 0.94 -8.92
C ASP A 13 -10.42 1.97 -8.58
N SER A 14 -10.58 2.24 -7.29
CA SER A 14 -11.65 3.10 -6.78
C SER A 14 -11.21 4.05 -5.67
N SER A 15 -9.91 4.16 -5.38
CA SER A 15 -9.41 5.01 -4.28
C SER A 15 -8.32 5.97 -4.66
N GLN A 16 -8.27 7.11 -3.96
CA GLN A 16 -7.19 8.10 -4.09
C GLN A 16 -5.99 7.72 -3.22
N VAL A 17 -6.23 7.09 -2.08
CA VAL A 17 -5.22 6.71 -1.10
C VAL A 17 -5.42 5.26 -0.64
N TYR A 18 -4.32 4.56 -0.40
CA TYR A 18 -4.31 3.15 0.00
C TYR A 18 -3.49 2.96 1.26
N PHE A 19 -3.96 2.10 2.17
CA PHE A 19 -3.24 1.70 3.38
C PHE A 19 -2.97 0.21 3.37
N LEU A 20 -1.76 -0.17 3.76
CA LEU A 20 -1.38 -1.54 4.07
C LEU A 20 -1.19 -1.67 5.58
N THR A 21 -2.04 -2.45 6.24
CA THR A 21 -1.97 -2.63 7.69
C THR A 21 -0.71 -3.41 8.08
N HIS A 22 -0.47 -4.55 7.42
CA HIS A 22 0.68 -5.42 7.65
C HIS A 22 0.92 -6.38 6.47
N LEU A 23 2.07 -7.07 6.48
CA LEU A 23 2.62 -7.74 5.29
C LEU A 23 2.23 -9.24 5.14
N HIS A 24 1.07 -9.66 5.64
CA HIS A 24 0.57 -11.01 5.40
C HIS A 24 -0.02 -11.17 3.99
N ALA A 25 -0.12 -12.42 3.51
CA ALA A 25 -0.48 -12.71 2.12
C ALA A 25 -1.93 -12.32 1.78
N ASP A 26 -2.86 -12.60 2.68
CA ASP A 26 -4.28 -12.24 2.61
C ASP A 26 -4.52 -10.73 2.52
N HIS A 27 -3.70 -9.91 3.18
CA HIS A 27 -3.77 -8.45 3.09
C HIS A 27 -3.15 -7.89 1.80
N THR A 28 -2.34 -8.67 1.09
CA THR A 28 -1.64 -8.24 -0.13
C THR A 28 -2.19 -8.84 -1.42
N ALA A 29 -3.30 -9.59 -1.34
CA ALA A 29 -3.87 -10.29 -2.47
C ALA A 29 -4.39 -9.32 -3.56
N GLY A 30 -3.62 -9.15 -4.64
CA GLY A 30 -3.93 -8.21 -5.73
C GLY A 30 -3.03 -6.95 -5.76
N LEU A 31 -2.12 -6.81 -4.78
CA LEU A 31 -1.02 -5.85 -4.82
C LEU A 31 0.16 -6.46 -5.61
N SER A 32 0.81 -5.67 -6.46
CA SER A 32 1.92 -6.10 -7.30
C SER A 32 2.97 -4.98 -7.45
N SER A 33 4.15 -5.33 -7.95
CA SER A 33 5.20 -4.36 -8.30
C SER A 33 4.80 -3.38 -9.42
N SER A 34 3.79 -3.74 -10.23
CA SER A 34 3.20 -2.87 -11.27
C SER A 34 2.19 -1.85 -10.74
N TRP A 35 2.08 -1.69 -9.41
CA TRP A 35 1.17 -0.74 -8.78
C TRP A 35 1.41 0.70 -9.25
N LYS A 36 0.35 1.36 -9.74
CA LYS A 36 0.38 2.77 -10.21
C LYS A 36 -0.87 3.55 -9.85
N ARG A 37 -1.69 3.05 -8.92
CA ARG A 37 -3.03 3.59 -8.64
C ARG A 37 -3.04 4.73 -7.63
N GLY A 38 -2.00 4.84 -6.81
CA GLY A 38 -1.87 5.90 -5.83
C GLY A 38 -0.86 5.59 -4.73
N PRO A 39 -0.64 6.53 -3.81
CA PRO A 39 0.25 6.35 -2.68
C PRO A 39 -0.25 5.24 -1.74
N LEU A 40 0.71 4.44 -1.27
CA LEU A 40 0.50 3.35 -0.32
C LEU A 40 1.11 3.72 1.03
N PHE A 41 0.25 3.90 2.02
CA PHE A 41 0.61 4.25 3.38
C PHE A 41 0.78 2.99 4.23
N CYS A 42 1.83 2.94 5.05
CA CYS A 42 2.06 1.81 5.95
C CYS A 42 2.95 2.21 7.14
N SER A 43 3.09 1.30 8.11
CA SER A 43 4.04 1.49 9.21
C SER A 43 5.50 1.42 8.71
N ARG A 44 6.41 1.98 9.49
CA ARG A 44 7.86 1.88 9.25
C ARG A 44 8.36 0.44 9.14
N ILE A 45 7.80 -0.48 9.94
CA ILE A 45 8.16 -1.91 9.91
C ILE A 45 7.69 -2.53 8.58
N THR A 46 6.44 -2.27 8.17
CA THR A 46 5.90 -2.74 6.89
C THR A 46 6.77 -2.22 5.74
N ALA A 47 7.13 -0.94 5.74
CA ALA A 47 7.97 -0.35 4.70
C ALA A 47 9.36 -0.99 4.60
N LYS A 48 9.98 -1.36 5.73
CA LYS A 48 11.29 -2.05 5.75
C LYS A 48 11.21 -3.46 5.16
N LEU A 49 10.09 -4.16 5.36
CA LEU A 49 9.87 -5.52 4.87
C LEU A 49 9.29 -5.57 3.44
N PHE A 50 8.85 -4.43 2.90
CA PHE A 50 8.15 -4.36 1.62
C PHE A 50 9.04 -4.69 0.40
N PRO A 51 10.24 -4.11 0.22
CA PRO A 51 11.08 -4.36 -0.96
C PRO A 51 11.42 -5.83 -1.22
N PRO A 52 11.79 -6.67 -0.23
CA PRO A 52 12.06 -8.08 -0.50
C PRO A 52 10.80 -8.87 -0.88
N LYS A 53 9.60 -8.45 -0.46
CA LYS A 53 8.34 -9.09 -0.87
C LYS A 53 7.85 -8.64 -2.25
N PHE A 54 8.10 -7.38 -2.61
CA PHE A 54 7.69 -6.80 -3.90
C PHE A 54 8.91 -6.25 -4.65
N PRO A 55 9.77 -7.13 -5.20
CA PRO A 55 10.91 -6.68 -5.99
C PRO A 55 10.44 -5.87 -7.20
N GLY A 56 11.08 -4.72 -7.43
CA GLY A 56 10.76 -3.81 -8.53
C GLY A 56 9.53 -2.91 -8.30
N PHE A 57 8.94 -2.91 -7.11
CA PHE A 57 7.92 -1.92 -6.75
C PHE A 57 8.51 -0.50 -6.74
N ASP A 58 7.76 0.47 -7.26
CA ASP A 58 8.13 1.88 -7.20
C ASP A 58 7.99 2.43 -5.78
N LEU A 59 9.12 2.46 -5.05
CA LEU A 59 9.17 2.92 -3.66
C LEU A 59 8.80 4.41 -3.51
N SER A 60 8.78 5.20 -4.60
CA SER A 60 8.30 6.58 -4.57
C SER A 60 6.79 6.69 -4.30
N LEU A 61 6.05 5.59 -4.39
CA LEU A 61 4.63 5.49 -4.02
C LEU A 61 4.43 5.13 -2.54
N LEU A 62 5.47 4.70 -1.83
CA LEU A 62 5.36 4.30 -0.43
C LEU A 62 5.40 5.52 0.50
N ARG A 63 4.49 5.57 1.47
CA ARG A 63 4.43 6.62 2.50
C ARG A 63 4.47 5.96 3.86
N ILE A 64 5.43 6.35 4.70
CA ILE A 64 5.49 5.87 6.08
C ILE A 64 4.59 6.76 6.92
N LEU A 65 3.64 6.15 7.62
CA LEU A 65 2.80 6.83 8.61
C LEU A 65 3.44 6.66 9.99
N GLU A 66 3.86 7.76 10.60
CA GLU A 66 4.28 7.78 11.99
C GLU A 66 3.05 7.72 12.91
N ILE A 67 3.10 6.89 13.95
CA ILE A 67 2.02 6.79 14.93
C ILE A 67 2.22 7.90 15.97
N GLY A 68 1.19 8.73 16.18
CA GLY A 68 1.15 9.70 17.29
C GLY A 68 1.71 11.09 16.99
N GLN A 69 1.45 11.62 15.80
CA GLN A 69 1.58 13.07 15.52
C GLN A 69 0.23 13.76 15.53
#